data_AF-A0A7V9UX56-F1
#
_entry.id   AF-A0A7V9UX56-F1
#
_cell.length_a   1.000
_cell.length_b   1.000
_cell.length_c   1.000
_cell.angle_alpha   90.00
_cell.angle_beta   90.00
_cell.angle_gamma   90.00
#
_symmetry.space_group_name_H-M   'P 1'
#
loop_
_entity.id
_entity.type
_entity.pdbx_description
1 polymer ?
#
loop_
_entity_poly.entity_id
_entity_poly.type
_entity_poly.pdbx_seq_one_letter_code
_entity_poly.pdbx_strand_id
1 'polypeptide(L)'
;MIAAEKSKTGVLGFVGGMDIPLIHRFAKGYEEGAKAVNPDAKVVTNYVGVTDGAWNNPGKGQELALSQIEQGADVIFTAAGNSGLGVFDAVEKYGKNAQGEANKFVIGVDSNQNGQRPGFVLTSMVKRVDNAVYDVIKEVLGENFKGGFHVFGLDKDGVAYAMDENNKNLISPEILQKVEEARGKIVSGEIKVTDAMAK
;
A
#
# COMPACT_ATOMS: atom_id res chain seq x y z
N MET A 1 5.52 7.48 1.23
CA MET A 1 6.32 8.44 0.45
C MET A 1 5.83 8.58 -0.98
N ILE A 2 5.83 7.54 -1.83
CA ILE A 2 5.37 7.61 -3.24
C ILE A 2 4.02 8.35 -3.38
N ALA A 3 3.03 7.99 -2.56
CA ALA A 3 1.72 8.64 -2.59
C ALA A 3 1.78 10.15 -2.32
N ALA A 4 2.51 10.58 -1.28
CA ALA A 4 2.62 11.98 -0.91
C ALA A 4 3.46 12.79 -1.91
N GLU A 5 4.51 12.22 -2.49
CA GLU A 5 5.29 12.85 -3.56
C GLU A 5 4.46 13.02 -4.85
N LYS A 6 3.50 12.10 -5.10
CA LYS A 6 2.61 12.17 -6.27
C LYS A 6 1.41 13.09 -6.04
N SER A 7 0.96 13.21 -4.80
CA SER A 7 -0.24 13.96 -4.42
C SER A 7 -0.09 15.45 -4.74
N LYS A 8 -1.17 16.03 -5.25
CA LYS A 8 -1.35 17.47 -5.48
C LYS A 8 -2.25 18.11 -4.43
N THR A 9 -3.08 17.33 -3.74
CA THR A 9 -4.01 17.85 -2.72
C THR A 9 -3.45 17.79 -1.30
N GLY A 10 -2.44 16.94 -1.04
CA GLY A 10 -1.96 16.66 0.31
C GLY A 10 -2.94 15.81 1.14
N VAL A 11 -4.06 15.39 0.55
CA VAL A 11 -5.02 14.47 1.14
C VAL A 11 -4.86 13.11 0.46
N LEU A 12 -4.64 12.09 1.26
CA LEU A 12 -4.46 10.70 0.84
C LEU A 12 -5.58 9.84 1.42
N GLY A 13 -5.87 8.73 0.75
CA GLY A 13 -6.82 7.74 1.23
C GLY A 13 -6.14 6.45 1.67
N PHE A 14 -6.70 5.79 2.67
CA PHE A 14 -6.40 4.43 3.05
C PHE A 14 -7.70 3.65 3.21
N VAL A 15 -7.82 2.52 2.52
CA VAL A 15 -8.93 1.58 2.65
C VAL A 15 -8.38 0.24 3.16
N GLY A 16 -8.62 -0.06 4.42
CA GLY A 16 -8.30 -1.35 5.03
C GLY A 16 -9.43 -2.35 4.82
N GLY A 17 -9.12 -3.65 4.80
CA GLY A 17 -10.13 -4.71 4.80
C GLY A 17 -10.83 -4.79 6.14
N MET A 18 -10.37 -5.73 6.97
CA MET A 18 -10.88 -5.85 8.34
C MET A 18 -10.18 -4.84 9.28
N ASP A 19 -10.95 -4.26 10.19
CA ASP A 19 -10.44 -3.39 11.25
C ASP A 19 -9.75 -4.22 12.34
N ILE A 20 -8.46 -4.50 12.14
CA ILE A 20 -7.61 -5.30 13.04
C ILE A 20 -6.19 -4.72 13.16
N PRO A 21 -5.45 -5.06 14.23
CA PRO A 21 -4.10 -4.54 14.47
C PRO A 21 -3.13 -4.70 13.30
N LEU A 22 -3.23 -5.82 12.56
CA LEU A 22 -2.41 -6.04 11.38
C LEU A 22 -2.60 -4.92 10.34
N ILE A 23 -3.83 -4.49 10.08
CA ILE A 23 -4.13 -3.47 9.07
C ILE A 23 -3.86 -2.05 9.61
N HIS A 24 -3.91 -1.85 10.93
CA HIS A 24 -3.44 -0.61 11.55
C HIS A 24 -1.95 -0.39 11.28
N ARG A 25 -1.14 -1.45 11.22
CA ARG A 25 0.28 -1.34 10.85
C ARG A 25 0.48 -0.82 9.43
N PHE A 26 -0.36 -1.21 8.48
CA PHE A 26 -0.34 -0.67 7.11
C PHE A 26 -0.73 0.82 7.10
N ALA A 27 -1.84 1.16 7.77
CA ALA A 27 -2.30 2.54 7.86
C ALA A 27 -1.25 3.45 8.50
N LYS A 28 -0.62 2.98 9.59
CA LYS A 28 0.40 3.75 10.31
C LYS A 28 1.66 3.99 9.49
N GLY A 29 2.21 2.96 8.86
CA GLY A 29 3.38 3.10 8.00
C GLY A 29 3.10 4.00 6.78
N TYR A 30 1.88 3.93 6.24
CA TYR A 30 1.45 4.80 5.15
C TYR A 30 1.35 6.27 5.60
N GLU A 31 0.76 6.53 6.77
CA GLU A 31 0.69 7.86 7.38
C GLU A 31 2.08 8.45 7.65
N GLU A 32 2.98 7.69 8.28
CA GLU A 32 4.34 8.15 8.58
C GLU A 32 5.13 8.42 7.30
N GLY A 33 5.00 7.54 6.31
CA GLY A 33 5.61 7.74 5.00
C GLY A 33 5.02 8.93 4.23
N ALA A 34 3.79 9.36 4.52
CA ALA A 34 3.21 10.56 3.95
C ALA A 34 3.72 11.82 4.67
N LYS A 35 3.71 11.80 6.00
CA LYS A 35 4.19 12.89 6.86
C LYS A 35 5.69 13.17 6.74
N ALA A 36 6.48 12.16 6.39
CA ALA A 36 7.89 12.32 6.08
C ALA A 36 8.16 13.18 4.83
N VAL A 37 7.20 13.24 3.89
CA VAL A 37 7.28 14.06 2.67
C VAL A 37 6.60 15.40 2.87
N ASN A 38 5.39 15.39 3.43
CA ASN A 38 4.60 16.57 3.73
C ASN A 38 4.07 16.47 5.16
N PRO A 39 4.62 17.21 6.13
CA PRO A 39 4.19 17.17 7.53
C PRO A 39 2.69 17.44 7.75
N ASP A 40 2.06 18.20 6.84
CA ASP A 40 0.65 18.56 6.88
C ASP A 40 -0.25 17.55 6.13
N ALA A 41 0.31 16.47 5.58
CA ALA A 41 -0.44 15.44 4.86
C ALA A 41 -1.55 14.84 5.75
N LYS A 42 -2.74 14.70 5.16
CA LYS A 42 -3.91 14.09 5.81
C LYS A 42 -4.17 12.72 5.19
N VAL A 43 -4.36 11.69 6.01
CA VAL A 43 -4.74 10.35 5.55
C VAL A 43 -6.15 10.03 6.03
N VAL A 44 -7.11 10.02 5.11
CA VAL A 44 -8.48 9.56 5.39
C VAL A 44 -8.46 8.03 5.45
N THR A 45 -8.76 7.48 6.62
CA THR A 45 -8.64 6.03 6.88
C THR A 45 -10.02 5.44 7.13
N ASN A 46 -10.40 4.44 6.35
CA ASN A 46 -11.62 3.67 6.56
C ASN A 46 -11.35 2.17 6.43
N TYR A 47 -12.18 1.36 7.07
CA TYR A 47 -12.13 -0.11 6.99
C TYR A 47 -13.44 -0.62 6.38
N VAL A 48 -13.35 -1.68 5.58
CA VAL A 48 -14.53 -2.29 4.94
C VAL A 48 -15.47 -2.89 5.99
N GLY A 49 -14.93 -3.46 7.07
CA GLY A 49 -15.73 -3.98 8.19
C GLY A 49 -14.91 -4.61 9.31
N VAL A 50 -15.59 -5.30 10.24
CA VAL A 50 -14.99 -5.96 11.42
C VAL A 50 -15.09 -7.49 11.38
N THR A 51 -15.58 -8.05 10.27
CA THR A 51 -15.77 -9.49 10.07
C THR A 51 -15.05 -9.95 8.80
N ASP A 52 -14.93 -11.27 8.60
CA ASP A 52 -14.25 -11.84 7.43
C ASP A 52 -14.83 -11.40 6.08
N GLY A 53 -16.12 -11.04 6.04
CA GLY A 53 -16.76 -10.47 4.85
C GLY A 53 -16.08 -9.18 4.35
N ALA A 54 -15.32 -8.50 5.21
CA ALA A 54 -14.57 -7.29 4.87
C ALA A 54 -13.47 -7.51 3.82
N TRP A 55 -13.01 -8.75 3.60
CA TRP A 55 -12.00 -9.07 2.58
C TRP A 55 -12.58 -9.30 1.18
N ASN A 56 -13.89 -9.44 1.06
CA ASN A 56 -14.55 -9.84 -0.19
C ASN A 56 -15.84 -9.05 -0.48
N ASN A 57 -15.79 -7.73 -0.27
CA ASN A 57 -16.88 -6.79 -0.55
C ASN A 57 -16.38 -5.60 -1.40
N PRO A 58 -16.17 -5.80 -2.72
CA PRO A 58 -15.74 -4.73 -3.62
C PRO A 58 -16.71 -3.54 -3.65
N GLY A 59 -18.03 -3.78 -3.55
CA GLY A 59 -19.01 -2.70 -3.52
C GLY A 59 -18.77 -1.71 -2.38
N LYS A 60 -18.47 -2.22 -1.18
CA LYS A 60 -18.12 -1.36 -0.04
C LYS A 60 -16.76 -0.69 -0.21
N GLY A 61 -15.76 -1.40 -0.76
CA GLY A 61 -14.47 -0.80 -1.09
C GLY A 61 -14.61 0.39 -2.05
N GLN A 62 -15.47 0.26 -3.05
CA GLN A 62 -15.79 1.34 -4.00
C GLN A 62 -16.46 2.53 -3.29
N GLU A 63 -17.50 2.28 -2.48
CA GLU A 63 -18.20 3.34 -1.72
C GLU A 63 -17.24 4.14 -0.84
N LEU A 64 -16.35 3.47 -0.10
CA LEU A 64 -15.36 4.12 0.75
C LEU A 64 -14.36 4.94 -0.07
N ALA A 65 -13.86 4.40 -1.18
CA ALA A 65 -12.95 5.12 -2.06
C ALA A 65 -13.59 6.39 -2.64
N LEU A 66 -14.86 6.32 -3.06
CA LEU A 66 -15.60 7.49 -3.54
C LEU A 66 -15.72 8.56 -2.47
N SER A 67 -16.08 8.17 -1.25
CA SER A 67 -16.14 9.10 -0.12
C SER A 67 -14.79 9.76 0.17
N GLN A 68 -13.68 9.03 0.05
CA GLN A 68 -12.33 9.58 0.23
C GLN A 68 -11.97 10.56 -0.90
N ILE A 69 -12.32 10.23 -2.15
CA ILE A 69 -12.14 11.11 -3.30
C ILE A 69 -12.92 12.41 -3.12
N GLU A 70 -14.16 12.35 -2.65
CA GLU A 70 -15.00 13.53 -2.34
C GLU A 70 -14.40 14.39 -1.23
N GLN A 71 -13.69 13.79 -0.29
CA GLN A 71 -12.91 14.48 0.75
C GLN A 71 -11.56 15.04 0.24
N GLY A 72 -11.24 14.85 -1.04
CA GLY A 72 -10.06 15.40 -1.69
C GLY A 72 -8.89 14.43 -1.85
N ALA A 73 -9.06 13.14 -1.51
CA ALA A 73 -8.00 12.16 -1.70
C ALA A 73 -7.67 11.96 -3.19
N ASP A 74 -6.39 12.11 -3.54
CA ASP A 74 -5.90 11.90 -4.90
C ASP A 74 -4.96 10.69 -5.05
N VAL A 75 -4.55 10.08 -3.94
CA VAL A 75 -3.91 8.75 -3.96
C VAL A 75 -4.48 7.90 -2.84
N ILE A 76 -5.02 6.73 -3.19
CA ILE A 76 -5.63 5.80 -2.23
C ILE A 76 -4.80 4.51 -2.16
N PHE A 77 -4.34 4.15 -0.96
CA PHE A 77 -3.76 2.84 -0.70
C PHE A 77 -4.83 1.88 -0.19
N THR A 78 -4.97 0.71 -0.83
CA THR A 78 -5.90 -0.32 -0.39
C THR A 78 -5.18 -1.54 0.17
N ALA A 79 -5.44 -1.86 1.44
CA ALA A 79 -4.98 -3.06 2.13
C ALA A 79 -6.19 -3.94 2.50
N ALA A 80 -6.99 -4.31 1.48
CA ALA A 80 -8.34 -4.84 1.68
C ALA A 80 -8.68 -6.13 0.89
N GLY A 81 -7.68 -6.90 0.47
CA GLY A 81 -7.90 -8.13 -0.30
C GLY A 81 -8.76 -7.88 -1.55
N ASN A 82 -9.73 -8.75 -1.83
CA ASN A 82 -10.64 -8.60 -2.97
C ASN A 82 -11.51 -7.35 -2.88
N SER A 83 -11.87 -6.89 -1.67
CA SER A 83 -12.59 -5.61 -1.49
C SER A 83 -11.82 -4.44 -2.10
N GLY A 84 -10.48 -4.53 -2.13
CA GLY A 84 -9.62 -3.53 -2.74
C GLY A 84 -9.89 -3.31 -4.24
N LEU A 85 -10.42 -4.31 -4.96
CA LEU A 85 -10.77 -4.14 -6.38
C LEU A 85 -11.82 -3.05 -6.60
N GLY A 86 -12.72 -2.82 -5.63
CA GLY A 86 -13.65 -1.69 -5.70
C GLY A 86 -12.98 -0.33 -5.62
N VAL A 87 -11.84 -0.22 -4.91
CA VAL A 87 -11.02 0.99 -4.87
C VAL A 87 -10.39 1.24 -6.23
N PHE A 88 -9.88 0.19 -6.88
CA PHE A 88 -9.35 0.25 -8.24
C PHE A 88 -10.43 0.74 -9.22
N ASP A 89 -11.65 0.21 -9.13
CA ASP A 89 -12.80 0.62 -9.96
C ASP A 89 -13.20 2.08 -9.72
N ALA A 90 -13.21 2.54 -8.46
CA ALA A 90 -13.49 3.94 -8.14
C ALA A 90 -12.44 4.87 -8.75
N VAL A 91 -11.15 4.55 -8.59
CA VAL A 91 -10.08 5.39 -9.13
C VAL A 91 -10.08 5.39 -10.65
N GLU A 92 -10.28 4.27 -11.33
CA GLU A 92 -10.38 4.26 -12.80
C GLU A 92 -11.54 5.12 -13.30
N LYS A 93 -12.71 5.01 -12.65
CA LYS A 93 -13.94 5.69 -13.07
C LYS A 93 -13.92 7.21 -12.78
N TYR A 94 -13.31 7.64 -11.68
CA TYR A 94 -13.37 9.02 -11.19
C TYR A 94 -11.99 9.71 -11.09
N GLY A 95 -10.93 9.02 -11.48
CA GLY A 95 -9.55 9.48 -11.36
C GLY A 95 -9.04 10.31 -12.52
N LYS A 96 -9.91 10.75 -13.43
CA LYS A 96 -9.55 11.70 -14.49
C LYS A 96 -10.02 13.12 -14.15
N ASN A 97 -9.24 14.11 -14.56
CA ASN A 97 -9.68 15.51 -14.56
C ASN A 97 -10.60 15.81 -15.77
N ALA A 98 -11.07 17.05 -15.88
CA ALA A 98 -11.94 17.48 -16.98
C ALA A 98 -11.26 17.36 -18.37
N GLN A 99 -9.93 17.33 -18.41
CA GLN A 99 -9.11 17.15 -19.61
C GLN A 99 -8.88 15.66 -19.96
N GLY A 100 -9.40 14.73 -19.16
CA GLY A 100 -9.23 13.30 -19.36
C GLY A 100 -7.89 12.73 -18.88
N GLU A 101 -7.08 13.53 -18.19
CA GLU A 101 -5.78 13.13 -17.65
C GLU A 101 -5.95 12.48 -16.27
N ALA A 102 -5.20 11.42 -15.99
CA ALA A 102 -5.20 10.79 -14.68
C ALA A 102 -4.67 11.76 -13.61
N ASN A 103 -5.51 12.05 -12.62
CA ASN A 103 -5.21 12.90 -11.47
C ASN A 103 -5.54 12.25 -10.13
N LYS A 104 -6.06 11.02 -10.11
CA LYS A 104 -6.17 10.21 -8.91
C LYS A 104 -5.60 8.84 -9.18
N PHE A 105 -5.03 8.22 -8.15
CA PHE A 105 -4.32 6.97 -8.30
C PHE A 105 -4.58 6.00 -7.15
N VAL A 106 -4.30 4.73 -7.40
CA VAL A 106 -4.41 3.65 -6.41
C VAL A 106 -3.05 2.99 -6.17
N ILE A 107 -2.81 2.55 -4.94
CA ILE A 107 -1.70 1.67 -4.58
C ILE A 107 -2.28 0.31 -4.21
N GLY A 108 -1.78 -0.74 -4.86
CA GLY A 108 -2.16 -2.13 -4.60
C GLY A 108 -1.43 -2.75 -3.40
N VAL A 109 -1.74 -4.00 -3.10
CA VAL A 109 -1.16 -4.74 -1.97
C VAL A 109 -0.97 -6.22 -2.28
N ASP A 110 -0.09 -6.86 -1.51
CA ASP A 110 0.25 -8.29 -1.49
C ASP A 110 1.00 -8.77 -2.74
N SER A 111 0.40 -8.61 -3.92
CA SER A 111 1.00 -8.96 -5.22
C SER A 111 1.27 -7.71 -6.07
N ASN A 112 1.99 -7.89 -7.18
CA ASN A 112 2.12 -6.81 -8.16
C ASN A 112 0.78 -6.67 -8.93
N GLN A 113 0.05 -5.60 -8.62
CA GLN A 113 -1.23 -5.24 -9.23
C GLN A 113 -1.12 -4.07 -10.22
N ASN A 114 0.10 -3.66 -10.60
CA ASN A 114 0.34 -2.47 -11.43
C ASN A 114 -0.39 -2.51 -12.78
N GLY A 115 -0.55 -3.70 -13.37
CA GLY A 115 -1.26 -3.89 -14.64
C GLY A 115 -2.79 -3.93 -14.56
N GLN A 116 -3.40 -3.87 -13.37
CA GLN A 116 -4.86 -4.08 -13.25
C GLN A 116 -5.69 -2.92 -13.81
N ARG A 117 -5.24 -1.68 -13.61
CA ARG A 117 -5.91 -0.46 -14.12
C ARG A 117 -4.82 0.45 -14.72
N PRO A 118 -4.38 0.18 -15.97
CA PRO A 118 -3.25 0.88 -16.57
C PRO A 118 -3.40 2.40 -16.50
N GLY A 119 -2.33 3.08 -16.06
CA GLY A 119 -2.32 4.54 -15.87
C GLY A 119 -2.85 5.04 -14.53
N PHE A 120 -3.48 4.17 -13.72
CA PHE A 120 -4.05 4.54 -12.41
C PHE A 120 -3.36 3.89 -11.22
N VAL A 121 -2.66 2.76 -11.40
CA VAL A 121 -1.96 2.08 -10.30
C VAL A 121 -0.53 2.63 -10.18
N LEU A 122 -0.24 3.39 -9.11
CA LEU A 122 1.11 3.96 -8.93
C LEU A 122 2.15 2.90 -8.66
N THR A 123 1.83 1.95 -7.80
CA THR A 123 2.68 0.84 -7.39
C THR A 123 1.82 -0.15 -6.60
N SER A 124 2.42 -1.24 -6.16
CA SER A 124 1.81 -2.18 -5.22
C SER A 124 2.77 -2.44 -4.08
N MET A 125 2.29 -2.40 -2.84
CA MET A 125 3.06 -2.85 -1.69
C MET A 125 3.04 -4.37 -1.67
N VAL A 126 4.06 -4.99 -2.26
CA VAL A 126 4.16 -6.44 -2.37
C VAL A 126 4.58 -7.03 -1.03
N LYS A 127 3.96 -8.15 -0.67
CA LYS A 127 4.28 -8.93 0.50
C LYS A 127 4.62 -10.34 0.06
N ARG A 128 5.89 -10.73 0.23
CA ARG A 128 6.43 -12.00 -0.27
C ARG A 128 6.07 -13.19 0.62
N VAL A 129 4.77 -13.40 0.80
CA VAL A 129 4.24 -14.58 1.51
C VAL A 129 4.66 -15.87 0.78
N ASP A 130 4.78 -15.81 -0.55
CA ASP A 130 5.34 -16.87 -1.39
C ASP A 130 6.74 -17.30 -0.93
N ASN A 131 7.65 -16.35 -0.73
CA ASN A 131 9.00 -16.62 -0.23
C ASN A 131 8.96 -17.21 1.19
N ALA A 132 8.16 -16.61 2.08
CA ALA A 132 8.07 -17.09 3.47
C ALA A 132 7.57 -18.53 3.55
N VAL A 133 6.55 -18.89 2.76
CA VAL A 133 6.03 -20.28 2.70
C VAL A 133 7.06 -21.22 2.08
N TYR A 134 7.71 -20.82 0.99
CA TYR A 134 8.74 -21.62 0.34
C TYR A 134 9.92 -21.91 1.28
N ASP A 135 10.41 -20.88 1.96
CA ASP A 135 11.55 -20.99 2.88
C ASP A 135 11.21 -21.92 4.07
N VAL A 136 10.03 -21.77 4.68
CA VAL A 136 9.59 -22.65 5.77
C VAL A 136 9.47 -24.11 5.30
N ILE A 137 8.87 -24.36 4.13
CA ILE A 137 8.76 -25.73 3.58
C ILE A 137 10.15 -26.32 3.33
N LYS A 138 11.04 -25.53 2.73
CA LYS A 138 12.43 -25.92 2.46
C LYS A 138 13.16 -26.26 3.76
N GLU A 139 12.95 -25.50 4.83
CA GLU A 139 13.56 -25.76 6.13
C GLU A 139 13.05 -27.06 6.78
N VAL A 140 11.74 -27.31 6.70
CA VAL A 140 11.13 -28.54 7.23
C VAL A 140 11.68 -29.77 6.49
N LEU A 141 11.74 -29.72 5.15
CA LEU A 141 12.29 -30.82 4.35
C LEU A 141 13.79 -31.04 4.55
N GLY A 142 14.53 -29.97 4.88
CA GLY A 142 15.94 -30.01 5.22
C GLY A 142 16.24 -30.36 6.68
N GLU A 143 15.21 -30.70 7.48
CA GLU A 143 15.31 -31.02 8.90
C GLU A 143 15.99 -29.92 9.76
N ASN A 144 15.95 -28.66 9.32
CA ASN A 144 16.60 -27.53 9.98
C ASN A 144 15.61 -26.43 10.44
N PHE A 145 14.30 -26.71 10.36
CA PHE A 145 13.25 -25.81 10.81
C PHE A 145 13.43 -25.39 12.27
N LYS A 146 13.29 -24.09 12.51
CA LYS A 146 13.29 -23.50 13.86
C LYS A 146 11.94 -22.88 14.17
N GLY A 147 11.34 -23.30 15.28
CA GLY A 147 10.14 -22.65 15.80
C GLY A 147 10.42 -21.21 16.28
N GLY A 148 9.35 -20.42 16.44
CA GLY A 148 9.43 -19.03 16.89
C GLY A 148 8.96 -18.04 15.82
N PHE A 149 9.32 -16.76 16.00
CA PHE A 149 8.96 -15.70 15.07
C PHE A 149 9.92 -15.60 13.90
N HIS A 150 9.37 -15.64 12.70
CA HIS A 150 10.08 -15.38 11.46
C HIS A 150 9.61 -14.04 10.90
N VAL A 151 10.48 -13.02 10.98
CA VAL A 151 10.17 -11.66 10.53
C VAL A 151 10.81 -11.42 9.17
N PHE A 152 9.96 -11.04 8.20
CA PHE A 152 10.33 -10.73 6.83
C PHE A 152 10.02 -9.25 6.55
N GLY A 153 11.02 -8.40 6.74
CA GLY A 153 10.92 -6.95 6.52
C GLY A 153 11.54 -6.52 5.19
N LEU A 154 11.80 -5.22 5.06
CA LEU A 154 12.50 -4.63 3.92
C LEU A 154 13.95 -5.15 3.79
N ASP A 155 14.56 -5.54 4.90
CA ASP A 155 15.92 -6.09 5.01
C ASP A 155 16.07 -7.47 4.35
N LYS A 156 14.97 -8.20 4.19
CA LYS A 156 14.93 -9.55 3.60
C LYS A 156 14.06 -9.62 2.34
N ASP A 157 13.75 -8.47 1.75
CA ASP A 157 12.81 -8.34 0.63
C ASP A 157 11.46 -9.03 0.89
N GLY A 158 11.05 -9.11 2.17
CA GLY A 158 9.78 -9.67 2.60
C GLY A 158 8.60 -8.77 2.26
N VAL A 159 8.85 -7.47 2.20
CA VAL A 159 7.95 -6.45 1.68
C VAL A 159 8.72 -5.51 0.77
N ALA A 160 8.06 -4.96 -0.24
CA ALA A 160 8.64 -3.96 -1.14
C ALA A 160 7.54 -3.14 -1.84
N TYR A 161 7.94 -2.11 -2.58
CA TYR A 161 7.09 -1.54 -3.62
C TYR A 161 7.42 -2.22 -4.96
N ALA A 162 6.46 -2.30 -5.89
CA ALA A 162 6.66 -2.88 -7.21
C ALA A 162 6.84 -1.81 -8.30
N MET A 163 7.84 -2.00 -9.17
CA MET A 163 8.05 -1.22 -10.39
C MET A 163 8.13 -2.14 -11.60
N ASP A 164 7.42 -1.78 -12.66
CA ASP A 164 7.44 -2.46 -13.95
C ASP A 164 7.02 -1.52 -15.08
N GLU A 165 6.83 -2.07 -16.28
CA GLU A 165 6.42 -1.31 -17.47
C GLU A 165 5.05 -0.61 -17.32
N ASN A 166 4.19 -1.07 -16.39
CA ASN A 166 2.85 -0.53 -16.22
C ASN A 166 2.85 0.77 -15.40
N ASN A 167 3.85 1.00 -14.54
CA ASN A 167 3.88 2.15 -13.64
C ASN A 167 5.15 3.01 -13.72
N LYS A 168 6.20 2.59 -14.44
CA LYS A 168 7.45 3.36 -14.57
C LYS A 168 7.26 4.79 -15.08
N ASN A 169 6.24 5.04 -15.89
CA ASN A 169 5.94 6.37 -16.42
C ASN A 169 5.09 7.23 -15.46
N LEU A 170 4.56 6.64 -14.39
CA LEU A 170 3.73 7.33 -13.40
C LEU A 170 4.56 7.92 -12.25
N ILE A 171 5.78 7.42 -12.03
CA ILE A 171 6.68 7.79 -10.93
C ILE A 171 7.99 8.30 -11.54
N SER A 172 8.42 9.51 -11.16
CA SER A 172 9.68 10.06 -11.68
C SER A 172 10.90 9.42 -11.02
N PRO A 173 12.08 9.44 -11.68
CA PRO A 173 13.33 8.98 -11.08
C PRO A 173 13.67 9.66 -9.76
N GLU A 174 13.35 10.95 -9.60
CA GLU A 174 13.61 11.68 -8.34
C GLU A 174 12.77 11.13 -7.19
N ILE A 175 11.50 10.76 -7.45
CA ILE A 175 10.64 10.13 -6.44
C ILE A 175 11.23 8.78 -6.02
N LEU A 176 11.67 7.97 -7.00
CA LEU A 176 12.28 6.67 -6.71
C LEU A 176 13.57 6.80 -5.89
N GLN A 177 14.42 7.78 -6.22
CA GLN A 177 15.64 8.03 -5.46
C GLN A 177 15.34 8.33 -3.99
N LYS A 178 14.40 9.24 -3.70
CA LYS A 178 14.00 9.56 -2.31
C LYS A 178 13.45 8.35 -1.57
N VAL A 179 12.70 7.49 -2.26
CA VAL A 179 12.12 6.27 -1.69
C VAL A 179 13.23 5.26 -1.38
N GLU A 180 14.21 5.09 -2.25
CA GLU A 180 15.36 4.21 -2.02
C GLU A 180 16.27 4.71 -0.88
N GLU A 181 16.49 6.03 -0.79
CA GLU A 181 17.20 6.63 0.35
C GLU A 181 16.48 6.33 1.67
N ALA A 182 15.16 6.49 1.70
CA ALA A 182 14.36 6.15 2.88
C ALA A 182 14.38 4.64 3.18
N ARG A 183 14.31 3.78 2.16
CA ARG A 183 14.44 2.33 2.32
C ARG A 183 15.78 1.99 2.98
N GLY A 184 16.88 2.57 2.50
CA GLY A 184 18.22 2.38 3.08
C GLY A 184 18.28 2.78 4.56
N LYS A 185 17.68 3.92 4.92
CA LYS A 185 17.59 4.39 6.31
C LYS A 185 16.70 3.54 7.21
N ILE A 186 15.63 2.96 6.68
CA ILE A 186 14.78 2.03 7.43
C ILE A 186 15.53 0.71 7.67
N VAL A 187 16.21 0.19 6.65
CA VAL A 187 17.00 -1.05 6.76
C VAL A 187 18.18 -0.88 7.72
N SER A 188 18.84 0.28 7.73
CA SER A 188 19.93 0.56 8.69
C SER A 188 19.43 0.84 10.12
N GLY A 189 18.13 1.10 10.29
CA GLY A 189 17.53 1.47 11.58
C GLY A 189 17.66 2.95 11.96
N GLU A 190 18.18 3.80 11.07
CA GLU A 190 18.18 5.26 11.23
C GLU A 190 16.76 5.82 11.29
N ILE A 191 15.88 5.29 10.42
CA ILE A 191 14.43 5.54 10.49
C ILE A 191 13.77 4.32 11.11
N LYS A 192 13.03 4.55 12.21
CA LYS A 192 12.19 3.53 12.83
C LYS A 192 10.73 3.83 12.51
N VAL A 193 10.12 2.98 11.70
CA VAL A 193 8.67 3.03 11.43
C VAL A 193 7.94 2.46 12.63
N THR A 194 6.88 3.14 13.08
CA THR A 194 6.10 2.70 14.23
C THR A 194 5.42 1.36 13.95
N ASP A 195 5.64 0.39 14.84
CA ASP A 195 4.87 -0.86 14.82
C ASP A 195 3.57 -0.67 15.58
N ALA A 196 2.48 -0.40 14.86
CA ALA A 196 1.15 -0.24 15.45
C ALA A 196 0.58 -1.53 16.08
N MET A 197 1.29 -2.66 15.98
CA MET A 197 0.95 -3.89 16.72
C MET A 197 1.75 -4.06 18.02
N ALA A 198 2.82 -3.30 18.21
CA ALA A 198 3.57 -3.33 19.46
C ALA A 198 2.79 -2.57 20.54
N LYS A 199 2.69 -3.17 21.73
CA LYS A 199 2.07 -2.54 22.92
C LYS A 199 2.89 -1.35 23.40
#